data_AF-A0A8J3D9A7-F1
#
_entry.id   AF-A0A8J3D9A7-F1
#
_cell.length_a   1.000
_cell.length_b   1.000
_cell.length_c   1.000
_cell.angle_alpha   90.00
_cell.angle_beta   90.00
_cell.angle_gamma   90.00
#
_symmetry.space_group_name_H-M   'P 1'
#
loop_
_entity.id
_entity.type
_entity.pdbx_description
1 polymer ?
#
loop_
_entity_poly.entity_id
_entity_poly.type
_entity_poly.pdbx_seq_one_letter_code
_entity_poly.pdbx_strand_id
1 'polypeptide(L)'
;MSKTKIKAALGKLNSAAKGAMSVLNEVTDGAFEGSPAEAEPTRFANEISQRLQKQLDHLEANAKYEGMSEDEIADLQATEMAEALEKLQLSSAEKLRGLKPVVESFVRQAALFAQDDSEVDDFDEDPDGTEEPED
;
A
#
# COMPACT_ATOMS: atom_id res chain seq x y z
N MET A 1 43.40 11.30 -17.85
CA MET A 1 42.28 10.45 -18.33
C MET A 1 42.30 10.45 -19.86
N SER A 2 42.48 9.31 -20.54
CA SER A 2 42.61 9.32 -22.01
C SER A 2 41.24 9.22 -22.70
N LYS A 3 41.02 10.02 -23.75
CA LYS A 3 39.84 10.00 -24.62
C LYS A 3 39.46 8.58 -25.07
N THR A 4 40.46 7.73 -25.30
CA THR A 4 40.29 6.32 -25.66
C THR A 4 39.61 5.51 -24.57
N LYS A 5 39.97 5.70 -23.29
CA LYS A 5 39.34 5.00 -22.16
C LYS A 5 37.86 5.37 -22.02
N ILE A 6 37.53 6.65 -22.22
CA ILE A 6 36.13 7.14 -22.17
C ILE A 6 35.32 6.53 -23.31
N LYS A 7 35.84 6.53 -24.55
CA LYS A 7 35.16 5.88 -25.69
C LYS A 7 34.92 4.39 -25.46
N ALA A 8 35.90 3.69 -24.89
CA ALA A 8 35.76 2.28 -24.57
C ALA A 8 34.66 2.03 -23.51
N ALA A 9 34.58 2.87 -22.47
CA ALA A 9 33.53 2.79 -21.46
C ALA A 9 32.13 3.04 -22.05
N LEU A 10 31.98 4.07 -22.90
CA LEU A 10 30.71 4.36 -23.58
C LEU A 10 30.28 3.22 -24.51
N GLY A 11 31.23 2.59 -25.22
CA GLY A 11 30.95 1.43 -26.04
C GLY A 11 30.39 0.25 -25.23
N LYS A 12 30.99 -0.03 -24.06
CA LYS A 12 30.50 -1.09 -23.15
C LYS A 12 29.11 -0.81 -22.62
N LEU A 13 28.83 0.43 -22.21
CA LEU A 13 27.49 0.84 -21.76
C LEU A 13 26.45 0.64 -22.86
N ASN A 14 26.78 1.02 -24.09
CA ASN A 14 25.85 0.87 -25.21
C ASN A 14 25.57 -0.60 -25.55
N SER A 15 26.60 -1.46 -25.53
CA SER A 15 26.39 -2.90 -25.72
C SER A 15 25.56 -3.51 -24.60
N ALA A 16 25.80 -3.12 -23.35
CA ALA A 16 25.02 -3.60 -22.20
C ALA A 16 23.55 -3.18 -22.29
N ALA A 17 23.28 -1.92 -22.65
CA ALA A 17 21.92 -1.41 -22.81
C ALA A 17 21.16 -2.15 -23.93
N LYS A 18 21.82 -2.41 -25.07
CA LYS A 18 21.23 -3.23 -26.15
C LYS A 18 20.94 -4.67 -25.71
N GLY A 19 21.86 -5.29 -24.98
CA GLY A 19 21.63 -6.62 -24.42
C GLY A 19 20.44 -6.65 -23.46
N ALA A 20 20.37 -5.69 -22.54
CA ALA A 20 19.24 -5.56 -21.61
C ALA A 20 17.90 -5.33 -22.35
N MET A 21 17.91 -4.55 -23.43
CA MET A 21 16.73 -4.32 -24.25
C MET A 21 16.27 -5.59 -24.99
N SER A 22 17.21 -6.39 -25.51
CA SER A 22 16.90 -7.70 -26.12
C SER A 22 16.21 -8.62 -25.12
N VAL A 23 16.80 -8.76 -23.93
CA VAL A 23 16.21 -9.58 -22.86
C VAL A 23 14.84 -9.05 -22.47
N LEU A 24 14.68 -7.73 -22.38
CA LEU A 24 13.37 -7.13 -22.06
C LEU A 24 12.33 -7.49 -23.13
N ASN A 25 12.67 -7.42 -24.41
CA ASN A 25 11.77 -7.84 -25.49
C ASN A 25 11.47 -9.34 -25.43
N GLU A 26 12.48 -10.19 -25.16
CA GLU A 26 12.29 -11.64 -25.02
C GLU A 26 11.30 -11.99 -23.90
N VAL A 27 11.42 -11.36 -22.72
CA VAL A 27 10.54 -11.64 -21.57
C VAL A 27 9.18 -10.92 -21.65
N THR A 28 8.98 -10.06 -22.65
CA THR A 28 7.72 -9.32 -22.85
C THR A 28 7.09 -9.58 -24.22
N ASP A 29 7.47 -10.68 -24.88
CA ASP A 29 6.95 -11.08 -26.20
C ASP A 29 7.03 -9.97 -27.27
N GLY A 30 8.14 -9.22 -27.27
CA GLY A 30 8.40 -8.17 -28.25
C GLY A 30 7.62 -6.87 -28.02
N ALA A 31 7.10 -6.63 -26.82
CA ALA A 31 6.27 -5.45 -26.53
C ALA A 31 6.92 -4.09 -26.82
N PHE A 32 8.25 -4.02 -26.96
CA PHE A 32 8.98 -2.79 -27.26
C PHE A 32 9.70 -2.81 -28.60
N GLU A 33 9.41 -3.76 -29.48
CA GLU A 33 9.88 -3.74 -30.86
C GLU A 33 9.37 -2.48 -31.59
N GLY A 34 10.26 -1.82 -32.34
CA GLY A 34 10.01 -0.55 -33.00
C GLY A 34 9.94 0.66 -32.07
N SER A 35 10.15 0.49 -30.76
CA SER A 35 10.07 1.60 -29.80
C SER A 35 11.32 2.49 -29.82
N PRO A 36 11.21 3.75 -29.35
CA PRO A 36 12.38 4.61 -29.14
C PRO A 36 13.43 4.01 -28.18
N ALA A 37 12.99 3.18 -27.23
CA ALA A 37 13.87 2.47 -26.31
C ALA A 37 14.71 1.40 -27.01
N GLU A 38 14.17 0.75 -28.05
CA GLU A 38 14.93 -0.18 -28.88
C GLU A 38 15.97 0.52 -29.77
N ALA A 39 15.61 1.67 -30.33
CA ALA A 39 16.51 2.46 -31.17
C ALA A 39 17.67 3.07 -30.37
N GLU A 40 17.40 3.57 -29.16
CA GLU A 40 18.38 4.26 -28.32
C GLU A 40 18.42 3.75 -26.87
N PRO A 41 18.71 2.47 -26.63
CA PRO A 41 18.52 1.84 -25.31
C PRO A 41 19.39 2.45 -24.21
N THR A 42 20.54 3.02 -24.56
CA THR A 42 21.38 3.73 -23.57
C THR A 42 20.68 4.95 -22.97
N ARG A 43 19.85 5.67 -23.75
CA ARG A 43 19.07 6.81 -23.23
C ARG A 43 17.97 6.38 -22.27
N PHE A 44 17.45 5.17 -22.47
CA PHE A 44 16.39 4.58 -21.67
C PHE A 44 16.90 3.54 -20.66
N ALA A 45 18.21 3.51 -20.38
CA ALA A 45 18.84 2.45 -19.59
C ALA A 45 18.21 2.29 -18.19
N ASN A 46 17.86 3.39 -17.53
CA ASN A 46 17.17 3.35 -16.24
C ASN A 46 15.77 2.72 -16.37
N GLU A 47 14.99 3.13 -17.36
CA GLU A 47 13.65 2.59 -17.59
C GLU A 47 13.69 1.10 -17.94
N ILE A 48 14.62 0.68 -18.81
CA ILE A 48 14.85 -0.73 -19.15
C ILE A 48 15.16 -1.53 -17.88
N SER A 49 16.03 -1.03 -17.00
CA SER A 49 16.36 -1.71 -15.74
C SER A 49 15.16 -1.86 -14.81
N GLN A 50 14.32 -0.82 -14.67
CA GLN A 50 13.13 -0.88 -13.83
C GLN A 50 12.10 -1.88 -14.37
N ARG A 51 11.91 -1.91 -15.69
CA ARG A 51 11.00 -2.86 -16.34
C ARG A 51 11.49 -4.30 -16.18
N LEU A 52 12.78 -4.55 -16.37
CA LEU A 52 13.39 -5.87 -16.12
C LEU A 52 13.23 -6.29 -14.66
N GLN A 53 13.47 -5.40 -13.70
CA GLN A 53 13.27 -5.70 -12.29
C GLN A 53 11.82 -6.07 -12.01
N LYS A 54 10.86 -5.31 -12.53
CA LYS A 54 9.43 -5.62 -12.36
C LYS A 54 9.05 -6.98 -12.96
N GLN A 55 9.63 -7.35 -14.10
CA GLN A 55 9.39 -8.68 -14.69
C GLN A 55 10.02 -9.79 -13.86
N LEU A 56 11.22 -9.57 -13.32
CA LEU A 56 11.86 -10.51 -12.40
C LEU A 56 11.00 -10.71 -11.15
N ASP A 57 10.54 -9.63 -10.52
CA ASP A 57 9.69 -9.70 -9.32
C ASP A 57 8.38 -10.46 -9.60
N HIS A 58 7.79 -10.27 -10.79
CA HIS A 58 6.59 -10.99 -11.21
C HIS A 58 6.85 -12.49 -11.43
N LEU A 59 7.98 -12.85 -12.06
CA LEU A 59 8.38 -14.24 -12.23
C LEU A 59 8.66 -14.90 -10.88
N GLU A 60 9.36 -14.24 -9.96
CA GLU A 60 9.63 -14.76 -8.61
C GLU A 60 8.34 -14.92 -7.78
N ALA A 61 7.40 -13.97 -7.89
CA ALA A 61 6.11 -14.05 -7.21
C ALA A 61 5.20 -15.17 -7.76
N ASN A 62 5.38 -15.55 -9.02
CA ASN A 62 4.65 -16.66 -9.62
C ASN A 62 5.38 -18.00 -9.46
N ALA A 63 6.72 -17.99 -9.34
CA ALA A 63 7.54 -19.16 -9.10
C ALA A 63 7.15 -19.89 -7.81
N LYS A 64 6.69 -19.17 -6.77
CA LYS A 64 6.19 -19.80 -5.53
C LYS A 64 4.94 -20.67 -5.73
N TYR A 65 4.21 -20.47 -6.83
CA TYR A 65 3.02 -21.23 -7.20
C TYR A 65 3.28 -22.19 -8.36
N GLU A 66 4.49 -22.18 -8.92
CA GLU A 66 4.82 -22.96 -10.11
C GLU A 66 4.90 -24.46 -9.77
N GLY A 67 4.06 -25.27 -10.43
CA GLY A 67 3.94 -26.70 -10.17
C GLY A 67 2.92 -27.09 -9.09
N MET A 68 2.25 -26.13 -8.47
CA MET A 68 1.11 -26.38 -7.60
C MET A 68 -0.18 -26.46 -8.42
N SER A 69 -1.09 -27.36 -8.04
CA SER A 69 -2.45 -27.39 -8.59
C SER A 69 -3.27 -26.18 -8.13
N GLU A 70 -4.36 -25.87 -8.84
CA GLU A 70 -5.25 -24.76 -8.45
C GLU A 70 -5.80 -24.92 -7.03
N ASP A 71 -6.08 -26.14 -6.60
CA ASP A 71 -6.52 -26.46 -5.24
C ASP A 71 -5.42 -26.18 -4.20
N GLU A 72 -4.16 -26.54 -4.49
CA GLU A 72 -3.02 -26.28 -3.61
C GLU A 72 -2.71 -24.78 -3.51
N ILE A 73 -2.86 -24.02 -4.60
CA ILE A 73 -2.70 -22.56 -4.59
C ILE A 73 -3.79 -21.92 -3.73
N ALA A 74 -5.04 -22.39 -3.85
CA ALA A 74 -6.16 -21.89 -3.05
C ALA A 74 -5.96 -22.17 -1.55
N ASP A 75 -5.51 -23.37 -1.20
CA ASP A 75 -5.21 -23.74 0.20
C ASP A 75 -4.06 -22.90 0.77
N LEU A 76 -3.01 -22.65 -0.02
CA LEU A 76 -1.89 -21.82 0.40
C LEU A 76 -2.33 -20.36 0.61
N GLN A 77 -3.12 -19.81 -0.32
CA GLN A 77 -3.66 -18.46 -0.20
C GLN A 77 -4.63 -18.31 0.98
N ALA A 78 -5.47 -19.32 1.23
CA ALA A 78 -6.36 -19.34 2.39
C ALA A 78 -5.57 -19.35 3.70
N THR A 79 -4.47 -20.11 3.75
CA THR A 79 -3.56 -20.17 4.90
C THR A 79 -2.85 -18.83 5.13
N GLU A 80 -2.26 -18.25 4.08
CA GLU A 80 -1.60 -16.93 4.14
C GLU A 80 -2.59 -15.83 4.59
N MET A 81 -3.85 -15.88 4.14
CA MET A 81 -4.88 -14.92 4.53
C MET A 81 -5.29 -15.08 6.00
N ALA A 82 -5.41 -16.32 6.49
CA ALA A 82 -5.72 -16.59 7.89
C ALA A 82 -4.59 -16.09 8.81
N GLU A 83 -3.33 -16.34 8.47
CA GLU A 83 -2.17 -15.86 9.21
C GLU A 83 -2.07 -14.32 9.20
N ALA A 84 -2.36 -13.69 8.06
CA ALA A 84 -2.40 -12.24 7.94
C ALA A 84 -3.49 -11.61 8.83
N LEU A 85 -4.67 -12.22 8.89
CA LEU A 85 -5.77 -11.78 9.75
C LEU A 85 -5.42 -11.92 11.23
N GLU A 86 -4.83 -13.05 11.64
CA GLU A 86 -4.40 -13.25 13.03
C GLU A 86 -3.36 -12.20 13.45
N LYS A 87 -2.37 -11.95 12.59
CA LYS A 87 -1.35 -10.91 12.83
C LYS A 87 -1.94 -9.50 12.91
N LEU A 88 -2.96 -9.21 12.09
CA LEU A 88 -3.68 -7.95 12.15
C LEU A 88 -4.48 -7.80 13.45
N GLN A 89 -5.14 -8.87 13.90
CA GLN A 89 -5.87 -8.87 15.16
C GLN A 89 -4.95 -8.69 16.36
N LEU A 90 -3.81 -9.38 16.39
CA LEU A 90 -2.80 -9.25 17.45
C LEU A 90 -2.21 -7.84 17.51
N SER A 91 -1.82 -7.28 16.36
CA SER A 91 -1.28 -5.91 16.29
C SER A 91 -2.33 -4.84 16.62
N SER A 92 -3.60 -5.08 16.28
CA SER A 92 -4.71 -4.18 16.65
C SER A 92 -5.02 -4.26 18.14
N ALA A 93 -5.04 -5.46 18.72
CA ALA A 93 -5.24 -5.68 20.15
C ALA A 93 -4.12 -5.04 21.00
N GLU A 94 -2.88 -5.11 20.52
CA GLU A 94 -1.74 -4.46 21.15
C GLU A 94 -1.84 -2.92 21.11
N LYS A 95 -2.20 -2.34 19.96
CA LYS A 95 -2.47 -0.90 19.82
C LYS A 95 -3.62 -0.43 20.72
N LEU A 96 -4.72 -1.18 20.77
CA LEU A 96 -5.85 -0.88 21.65
C LEU A 96 -5.48 -0.96 23.13
N ARG A 97 -4.63 -1.92 23.53
CA ARG A 97 -4.11 -2.03 24.90
C ARG A 97 -3.24 -0.82 25.27
N GLY A 98 -2.44 -0.29 24.34
CA GLY A 98 -1.66 0.94 24.54
C GLY A 98 -2.51 2.21 24.67
N LEU A 99 -3.72 2.24 24.09
CA LEU A 99 -4.62 3.39 24.14
C LEU A 99 -5.54 3.43 25.38
N LYS A 100 -5.87 2.28 25.98
CA LYS A 100 -6.70 2.20 27.20
C LYS A 100 -6.27 3.15 28.35
N PRO A 101 -4.98 3.25 28.74
CA PRO A 101 -4.59 4.13 29.83
C PRO A 101 -4.70 5.63 29.49
N VAL A 102 -4.74 6.00 28.19
CA VAL A 102 -4.84 7.39 27.74
C VAL A 102 -6.30 7.88 27.72
N VAL A 103 -7.26 6.98 27.46
CA VAL A 103 -8.69 7.33 27.46
C VAL A 103 -9.21 7.51 28.89
N GLU A 104 -8.78 6.69 29.84
CA GLU A 104 -9.18 6.84 31.25
C GLU A 104 -8.71 8.16 31.89
N SER A 105 -7.52 8.66 31.52
CA SER A 105 -7.02 9.94 32.01
C SER A 105 -7.80 11.13 31.43
N PHE A 106 -8.17 11.06 30.15
CA PHE A 106 -8.98 12.08 29.49
C PHE A 106 -10.42 12.13 30.04
N VAL A 107 -11.03 10.96 30.29
CA VAL A 107 -12.39 10.86 30.86
C VAL A 107 -12.43 11.36 32.30
N ARG A 108 -11.41 11.05 33.13
CA ARG A 108 -11.32 11.63 34.49
C ARG A 108 -11.12 13.14 34.47
N GLN A 109 -10.30 13.64 33.55
CA GLN A 109 -10.05 15.08 33.46
C GLN A 109 -11.31 15.83 33.01
N ALA A 110 -12.07 15.29 32.04
CA ALA A 110 -13.35 15.87 31.61
C ALA A 110 -14.42 15.85 32.72
N ALA A 111 -14.48 14.79 33.53
CA ALA A 111 -15.42 14.70 34.65
C ALA A 111 -15.14 15.73 35.77
N LEU A 112 -13.89 16.20 35.90
CA LEU A 112 -13.50 17.23 36.86
C LEU A 112 -13.91 18.66 36.43
N PHE A 113 -14.07 18.92 35.13
CA PHE A 113 -14.54 20.21 34.62
C PHE A 113 -16.08 20.31 34.55
N ALA A 114 -16.79 19.19 34.59
CA ALA A 114 -18.26 19.16 34.50
C ALA A 114 -18.99 19.35 35.84
N GLN A 115 -18.27 19.53 36.96
CA GLN A 115 -18.85 19.75 38.30
C GLN A 115 -18.94 21.23 38.71
N ASP A 116 -18.51 22.18 37.86
CA ASP A 116 -18.38 23.60 38.22
C ASP A 116 -19.32 24.52 37.41
N ASP A 117 -20.50 24.04 37.01
CA ASP A 117 -21.49 24.86 36.27
C ASP A 117 -22.95 24.39 36.54
N SER A 118 -23.37 24.38 37.80
CA SER A 118 -24.79 24.19 38.15
C SER A 118 -25.30 25.27 39.10
N GLU A 119 -25.31 26.52 38.62
CA GLU A 119 -26.30 27.52 39.01
C GLU A 119 -26.87 28.14 37.74
N VAL A 120 -27.99 27.60 37.24
CA VAL A 120 -28.83 28.32 36.27
C VAL A 120 -30.29 28.11 36.67
N ASP A 121 -30.92 29.24 36.97
CA ASP A 121 -32.30 29.49 37.40
C ASP A 121 -33.37 28.64 36.69
N ASP A 122 -34.31 28.13 37.50
CA ASP A 122 -35.58 27.53 37.04
C ASP A 122 -36.44 28.61 36.33
N PHE A 123 -36.46 28.57 35.00
CA PHE A 123 -37.42 29.32 34.19
C PHE A 123 -38.63 28.40 33.91
N ASP A 124 -39.64 28.48 34.78
CA ASP A 124 -40.95 27.85 34.58
C ASP A 124 -41.65 28.47 33.35
N GLU A 125 -41.73 27.71 32.26
CA GLU A 125 -42.54 28.05 31.09
C GLU A 125 -43.76 27.10 31.06
N ASP A 126 -44.90 27.62 31.53
CA ASP A 126 -46.22 26.96 31.49
C ASP A 126 -46.61 26.58 30.04
N PRO A 127 -47.04 25.34 29.76
CA PRO A 127 -47.65 24.99 28.49
C PRO A 127 -49.14 25.40 28.48
N ASP A 128 -49.43 26.50 27.80
CA ASP A 128 -50.77 26.95 27.43
C ASP A 128 -51.52 25.88 26.62
N GLY A 129 -52.77 25.63 27.03
CA GLY A 129 -53.66 24.61 26.48
C GLY A 129 -54.59 25.16 25.40
N THR A 130 -54.94 24.31 24.42
CA THR A 130 -56.16 24.43 23.59
C THR A 130 -56.32 23.12 22.81
N GLU A 131 -57.17 22.20 23.28
CA GLU A 131 -58.58 21.95 22.90
C GLU A 131 -58.74 20.93 21.75
N GLU A 132 -59.21 19.73 22.10
CA GLU A 132 -59.81 18.74 21.18
C GLU A 132 -61.26 19.13 20.85
N PRO A 133 -61.77 18.83 19.64
CA PRO A 133 -63.13 19.17 19.25
C PRO A 133 -64.11 18.05 19.63
N GLU A 134 -65.23 18.39 20.27
CA GLU A 134 -66.44 17.56 20.31
C GLU A 134 -67.66 18.34 19.78
N ASP A 135 -68.43 17.61 18.98
CA ASP A 135 -69.61 17.94 18.13
C ASP A 135 -70.56 19.09 18.53
#